data_AF-A0A843DEF6-F1
#
_entry.id   AF-A0A843DEF6-F1
#
_cell.length_a   1.000
_cell.length_b   1.000
_cell.length_c   1.000
_cell.angle_alpha   90.00
_cell.angle_beta   90.00
_cell.angle_gamma   90.00
#
_symmetry.space_group_name_H-M   'P 1'
#
loop_
_entity.id
_entity.type
_entity.pdbx_description
1 polymer ?
#
loop_
_entity_poly.entity_id
_entity_poly.type
_entity_poly.pdbx_seq_one_letter_code
_entity_poly.pdbx_strand_id
1 'polypeptide(L)'
;MMYKSIDEINERIRDGSVRVATAEEMPDIVEELGTAGALKEVDVVTTGTFGAMCSSGAFFNFGHPELPIRMEKMYLNGVEAHAGVAAVDCYLGATQESETLHSDYGGAHVIEDFISGKSVELEARAKGTDCYPRKTITNEFTLDELNQAIMVNPRNSYQCYSAATNMGSRPIKTYMGYLLPGHRNITYSGAGCLSPLPNDPTYSVIGSGTPLFIGGANGIVIGEGTQHSPGAGFGTLMTTGNMKEMSTDFVRAATMTGYGVTMYLGIGIPIPLLNEDIVKQTAVRDEDLVTEIVDYGTPSRDRPVIRKVTYAELKSGSVEIDGEEVRTSPVSSFKKAREVAAELGRRIENGTFLMGLATRPINAVKRNRPMAEKGNTVYVSELMETKFVTITGQESVKEAAKRLLVGETNHLPVIDSENRVIGIVTTYDVSKAFANDEQDLSVAEIMTRNVITISPDSPVDFAARALQKHNIGSLVVVDKNRRVLGLLNSYDLGDLVGRRG
;
A
#
# COMPACT_ATOMS: atom_id res chain seq x y z
N MET A 1 -22.32 -12.18 35.61
CA MET A 1 -21.92 -11.42 34.41
C MET A 1 -23.18 -11.03 33.68
N MET A 2 -23.27 -9.77 33.27
CA MET A 2 -24.37 -9.27 32.46
C MET A 2 -24.11 -9.61 30.98
N TYR A 3 -25.15 -9.99 30.26
CA TYR A 3 -25.10 -10.28 28.83
C TYR A 3 -26.25 -9.58 28.12
N LYS A 4 -25.97 -9.03 26.93
CA LYS A 4 -26.99 -8.57 25.98
C LYS A 4 -27.06 -9.55 24.81
N SER A 5 -28.26 -9.78 24.27
CA SER A 5 -28.40 -10.53 23.01
C SER A 5 -28.46 -9.57 21.83
N ILE A 6 -28.15 -10.07 20.64
CA ILE A 6 -28.32 -9.29 19.39
C ILE A 6 -29.80 -8.97 19.15
N ASP A 7 -30.71 -9.88 19.54
CA ASP A 7 -32.14 -9.65 19.42
C ASP A 7 -32.60 -8.50 20.31
N GLU A 8 -32.11 -8.43 21.57
CA GLU A 8 -32.37 -7.32 22.48
C GLU A 8 -31.87 -5.99 21.89
N ILE A 9 -30.63 -5.96 21.35
CA ILE A 9 -30.09 -4.76 20.72
C ILE A 9 -30.91 -4.37 19.49
N ASN A 10 -31.31 -5.33 18.65
CA ASN A 10 -32.11 -5.08 17.47
C ASN A 10 -33.55 -4.63 17.80
N GLU A 11 -34.13 -5.07 18.92
CA GLU A 11 -35.39 -4.54 19.44
C GLU A 11 -35.24 -3.05 19.81
N ARG A 12 -34.19 -2.71 20.56
CA ARG A 12 -33.87 -1.30 20.91
C ARG A 12 -33.60 -0.43 19.69
N ILE A 13 -33.01 -0.99 18.63
CA ILE A 13 -32.82 -0.29 17.35
C ILE A 13 -34.17 0.01 16.70
N ARG A 14 -35.10 -0.96 16.69
CA ARG A 14 -36.41 -0.80 16.06
C ARG A 14 -37.32 0.15 16.83
N ASP A 15 -37.22 0.21 18.14
CA ASP A 15 -38.02 1.11 18.99
C ASP A 15 -37.37 2.49 19.23
N GLY A 16 -36.11 2.67 18.81
CA GLY A 16 -35.35 3.92 18.92
C GLY A 16 -34.76 4.18 20.30
N SER A 17 -34.73 3.19 21.21
CA SER A 17 -34.12 3.28 22.54
C SER A 17 -32.64 2.87 22.58
N VAL A 18 -32.08 2.42 21.45
CA VAL A 18 -30.67 2.02 21.33
C VAL A 18 -29.74 3.16 21.72
N ARG A 19 -28.69 2.83 22.48
CA ARG A 19 -27.64 3.78 22.84
C ARG A 19 -26.36 3.47 22.08
N VAL A 20 -25.92 4.43 21.29
CA VAL A 20 -24.74 4.31 20.42
C VAL A 20 -23.63 5.22 20.94
N ALA A 21 -22.40 4.71 20.95
CA ALA A 21 -21.20 5.51 21.18
C ALA A 21 -20.21 5.25 20.04
N THR A 22 -19.36 6.20 19.74
CA THR A 22 -18.23 5.98 18.83
C THR A 22 -17.07 5.31 19.57
N ALA A 23 -16.17 4.66 18.83
CA ALA A 23 -14.96 4.09 19.41
C ALA A 23 -14.01 5.15 20.00
N GLU A 24 -14.14 6.44 19.63
CA GLU A 24 -13.39 7.52 20.28
C GLU A 24 -13.98 7.90 21.65
N GLU A 25 -15.30 7.77 21.84
CA GLU A 25 -15.99 8.09 23.10
C GLU A 25 -15.94 6.94 24.11
N MET A 26 -15.87 5.70 23.62
CA MET A 26 -15.97 4.51 24.47
C MET A 26 -14.93 4.42 25.60
N PRO A 27 -13.64 4.77 25.40
CA PRO A 27 -12.66 4.75 26.49
C PRO A 27 -13.05 5.66 27.68
N ASP A 28 -13.59 6.85 27.40
CA ASP A 28 -13.98 7.82 28.44
C ASP A 28 -15.22 7.31 29.21
N ILE A 29 -16.17 6.67 28.52
CA ILE A 29 -17.34 6.04 29.15
C ILE A 29 -16.91 4.91 30.10
N VAL A 30 -15.92 4.10 29.71
CA VAL A 30 -15.39 3.02 30.56
C VAL A 30 -14.61 3.57 31.74
N GLU A 31 -13.87 4.66 31.58
CA GLU A 31 -13.16 5.33 32.66
C GLU A 31 -14.14 5.89 33.72
N GLU A 32 -15.27 6.45 33.30
CA GLU A 32 -16.28 7.02 34.20
C GLU A 32 -17.15 5.95 34.88
N LEU A 33 -17.66 4.97 34.10
CA LEU A 33 -18.70 4.04 34.57
C LEU A 33 -18.17 2.64 34.91
N GLY A 34 -16.92 2.34 34.56
CA GLY A 34 -16.37 0.99 34.56
C GLY A 34 -16.98 0.08 33.49
N THR A 35 -16.42 -1.11 33.29
CA THR A 35 -16.86 -2.05 32.24
C THR A 35 -18.32 -2.47 32.38
N ALA A 36 -18.76 -2.79 33.59
CA ALA A 36 -20.13 -3.21 33.87
C ALA A 36 -21.15 -2.06 33.76
N GLY A 37 -20.73 -0.81 34.04
CA GLY A 37 -21.57 0.37 33.87
C GLY A 37 -21.69 0.75 32.39
N ALA A 38 -20.58 0.79 31.67
CA ALA A 38 -20.56 1.04 30.23
C ALA A 38 -21.37 -0.02 29.45
N LEU A 39 -21.29 -1.30 29.84
CA LEU A 39 -22.13 -2.35 29.24
C LEU A 39 -23.63 -2.08 29.43
N LYS A 40 -24.05 -1.45 30.53
CA LYS A 40 -25.47 -1.08 30.75
C LYS A 40 -25.88 0.11 29.88
N GLU A 41 -25.00 1.09 29.80
CA GLU A 41 -25.26 2.39 29.18
C GLU A 41 -25.19 2.35 27.65
N VAL A 42 -24.30 1.55 27.07
CA VAL A 42 -24.06 1.53 25.62
C VAL A 42 -24.47 0.18 25.04
N ASP A 43 -25.20 0.20 23.93
CA ASP A 43 -25.62 -1.00 23.19
C ASP A 43 -24.66 -1.32 22.03
N VAL A 44 -24.21 -0.30 21.30
CA VAL A 44 -23.37 -0.47 20.11
C VAL A 44 -22.25 0.56 20.09
N VAL A 45 -21.04 0.12 19.76
CA VAL A 45 -19.91 0.98 19.44
C VAL A 45 -19.76 1.10 17.93
N THR A 46 -19.75 2.32 17.39
CA THR A 46 -19.49 2.55 15.97
C THR A 46 -18.03 2.84 15.70
N THR A 47 -17.54 2.22 14.63
CA THR A 47 -16.16 2.39 14.14
C THR A 47 -16.19 2.96 12.74
N GLY A 48 -15.08 3.54 12.30
CA GLY A 48 -14.95 4.17 11.00
C GLY A 48 -13.51 4.27 10.54
N THR A 49 -13.30 4.02 9.25
CA THR A 49 -12.04 4.30 8.57
C THR A 49 -12.31 4.91 7.20
N PHE A 50 -11.44 5.82 6.78
CA PHE A 50 -11.42 6.37 5.44
C PHE A 50 -9.97 6.56 5.00
N GLY A 51 -9.47 5.63 4.19
CA GLY A 51 -8.09 5.61 3.76
C GLY A 51 -7.96 5.01 2.36
N ALA A 52 -6.75 5.09 1.80
CA ALA A 52 -6.45 4.49 0.51
C ALA A 52 -6.55 2.96 0.58
N MET A 53 -7.56 2.42 -0.09
CA MET A 53 -7.90 1.00 -0.17
C MET A 53 -7.72 0.52 -1.61
N CYS A 54 -6.45 0.39 -2.04
CA CYS A 54 -6.09 -0.08 -3.38
C CYS A 54 -6.63 -1.47 -3.71
N SER A 55 -6.83 -2.32 -2.72
CA SER A 55 -7.42 -3.66 -2.86
C SER A 55 -8.95 -3.63 -2.86
N SER A 56 -9.51 -2.83 -3.77
CA SER A 56 -10.94 -2.67 -3.98
C SER A 56 -11.29 -2.81 -5.46
N GLY A 57 -12.55 -3.09 -5.76
CA GLY A 57 -13.05 -3.22 -7.13
C GLY A 57 -14.54 -3.57 -7.17
N ALA A 58 -15.08 -3.71 -8.38
CA ALA A 58 -16.50 -3.98 -8.56
C ALA A 58 -16.75 -5.00 -9.68
N PHE A 59 -17.77 -5.84 -9.46
CA PHE A 59 -18.39 -6.64 -10.51
C PHE A 59 -19.52 -5.84 -11.15
N PHE A 60 -19.60 -5.92 -12.48
CA PHE A 60 -20.65 -5.29 -13.26
C PHE A 60 -21.35 -6.31 -14.15
N ASN A 61 -22.67 -6.19 -14.27
CA ASN A 61 -23.46 -6.91 -15.27
C ASN A 61 -24.18 -5.89 -16.17
N PHE A 62 -23.83 -5.89 -17.46
CA PHE A 62 -24.34 -4.92 -18.44
C PHE A 62 -25.63 -5.39 -19.14
N GLY A 63 -26.02 -6.65 -18.95
CA GLY A 63 -27.09 -7.26 -19.73
C GLY A 63 -26.70 -7.56 -21.19
N HIS A 64 -27.49 -8.40 -21.85
CA HIS A 64 -27.29 -8.67 -23.26
C HIS A 64 -27.95 -7.58 -24.13
N PRO A 65 -27.25 -7.07 -25.17
CA PRO A 65 -27.89 -6.32 -26.23
C PRO A 65 -28.75 -7.26 -27.10
N GLU A 66 -29.62 -6.68 -27.93
CA GLU A 66 -30.52 -7.42 -28.84
C GLU A 66 -29.80 -8.52 -29.63
N LEU A 67 -28.62 -8.21 -30.19
CA LEU A 67 -27.73 -9.21 -30.76
C LEU A 67 -26.71 -9.67 -29.71
N PRO A 68 -26.84 -10.87 -29.13
CA PRO A 68 -26.04 -11.27 -27.97
C PRO A 68 -24.53 -11.28 -28.27
N ILE A 69 -23.76 -10.94 -27.25
CA ILE A 69 -22.31 -10.91 -27.26
C ILE A 69 -21.77 -11.66 -26.04
N ARG A 70 -20.66 -12.39 -26.23
CA ARG A 70 -19.81 -12.89 -25.15
C ARG A 70 -18.55 -12.05 -25.13
N MET A 71 -18.54 -11.05 -24.27
CA MET A 71 -17.45 -10.08 -24.17
C MET A 71 -16.19 -10.79 -23.64
N GLU A 72 -15.16 -10.90 -24.47
CA GLU A 72 -13.88 -11.56 -24.14
C GLU A 72 -12.80 -10.54 -23.78
N LYS A 73 -12.92 -9.31 -24.27
CA LYS A 73 -12.15 -8.14 -23.84
C LYS A 73 -13.10 -6.98 -23.61
N MET A 74 -12.93 -6.25 -22.51
CA MET A 74 -13.80 -5.15 -22.12
C MET A 74 -12.95 -3.97 -21.62
N TYR A 75 -13.37 -2.77 -22.00
CA TYR A 75 -12.78 -1.51 -21.55
C TYR A 75 -13.89 -0.57 -21.12
N LEU A 76 -13.69 0.11 -19.99
CA LEU A 76 -14.60 1.10 -19.42
C LEU A 76 -13.87 2.45 -19.39
N ASN A 77 -14.28 3.41 -20.20
CA ASN A 77 -13.54 4.66 -20.45
C ASN A 77 -12.03 4.41 -20.72
N GLY A 78 -11.73 3.40 -21.56
CA GLY A 78 -10.34 3.01 -21.87
C GLY A 78 -9.58 2.33 -20.74
N VAL A 79 -10.22 1.97 -19.62
CA VAL A 79 -9.65 1.16 -18.54
C VAL A 79 -10.04 -0.30 -18.77
N GLU A 80 -9.05 -1.19 -18.88
CA GLU A 80 -9.32 -2.63 -19.04
C GLU A 80 -10.13 -3.17 -17.85
N ALA A 81 -11.22 -3.87 -18.12
CA ALA A 81 -11.97 -4.60 -17.11
C ALA A 81 -11.81 -6.10 -17.37
N HIS A 82 -11.61 -6.89 -16.31
CA HIS A 82 -11.44 -8.33 -16.44
C HIS A 82 -12.75 -8.99 -16.89
N ALA A 83 -12.85 -9.23 -18.18
CA ALA A 83 -13.91 -10.00 -18.82
C ALA A 83 -13.71 -11.50 -18.57
N GLY A 84 -14.52 -12.35 -19.21
CA GLY A 84 -14.38 -13.81 -19.09
C GLY A 84 -14.92 -14.39 -17.78
N VAL A 85 -15.49 -13.56 -16.90
CA VAL A 85 -16.28 -13.97 -15.74
C VAL A 85 -17.56 -14.68 -16.20
N ALA A 86 -18.28 -14.05 -17.12
CA ALA A 86 -19.40 -14.61 -17.87
C ALA A 86 -19.55 -13.84 -19.19
N ALA A 87 -20.71 -13.89 -19.86
CA ALA A 87 -20.86 -13.36 -21.21
C ALA A 87 -20.90 -11.81 -21.26
N VAL A 88 -21.45 -11.16 -20.24
CA VAL A 88 -21.65 -9.70 -20.18
C VAL A 88 -21.28 -9.15 -18.79
N ASP A 89 -20.36 -9.84 -18.13
CA ASP A 89 -19.92 -9.58 -16.77
C ASP A 89 -18.43 -9.30 -16.77
N CYS A 90 -18.01 -8.32 -15.98
CA CYS A 90 -16.60 -8.06 -15.74
C CYS A 90 -16.32 -7.73 -14.27
N TYR A 91 -15.04 -7.84 -13.91
CA TYR A 91 -14.51 -7.27 -12.67
C TYR A 91 -13.54 -6.14 -13.00
N LEU A 92 -13.75 -4.96 -12.40
CA LEU A 92 -12.85 -3.82 -12.52
C LEU A 92 -12.10 -3.61 -11.21
N GLY A 93 -10.77 -3.73 -11.24
CA GLY A 93 -9.92 -3.40 -10.10
C GLY A 93 -9.69 -1.89 -10.00
N ALA A 94 -9.76 -1.34 -8.79
CA ALA A 94 -9.59 0.10 -8.56
C ALA A 94 -8.23 0.65 -9.05
N THR A 95 -7.17 -0.17 -9.02
CA THR A 95 -5.81 0.24 -9.41
C THR A 95 -5.50 0.02 -10.89
N GLN A 96 -6.44 -0.49 -11.68
CA GLN A 96 -6.21 -0.70 -13.11
C GLN A 96 -6.11 0.66 -13.78
N GLU A 97 -4.96 0.96 -14.39
CA GLU A 97 -4.75 2.25 -15.07
C GLU A 97 -5.40 2.25 -16.45
N SER A 98 -5.76 3.45 -16.91
CA SER A 98 -6.28 3.68 -18.25
C SER A 98 -5.18 3.43 -19.29
N GLU A 99 -5.53 2.79 -20.41
CA GLU A 99 -4.62 2.65 -21.55
C GLU A 99 -4.42 3.98 -22.31
N THR A 100 -5.36 4.92 -22.18
CA THR A 100 -5.38 6.19 -22.92
C THR A 100 -4.96 7.38 -22.08
N LEU A 101 -5.37 7.42 -20.81
CA LEU A 101 -5.08 8.51 -19.87
C LEU A 101 -4.00 8.15 -18.83
N HIS A 102 -3.43 6.94 -18.92
CA HIS A 102 -2.33 6.45 -18.08
C HIS A 102 -2.61 6.60 -16.57
N SER A 103 -1.65 7.12 -15.80
CA SER A 103 -1.74 7.19 -14.33
C SER A 103 -2.76 8.19 -13.80
N ASP A 104 -3.30 9.06 -14.65
CA ASP A 104 -4.20 10.14 -14.22
C ASP A 104 -5.67 9.68 -14.13
N TYR A 105 -5.98 8.50 -14.69
CA TYR A 105 -7.32 7.92 -14.67
C TYR A 105 -7.25 6.39 -14.65
N GLY A 106 -8.22 5.74 -14.02
CA GLY A 106 -8.20 4.28 -13.88
C GLY A 106 -9.46 3.74 -13.25
N GLY A 107 -9.43 2.48 -12.80
CA GLY A 107 -10.61 1.77 -12.33
C GLY A 107 -11.31 2.48 -11.17
N ALA A 108 -10.56 3.10 -10.24
CA ALA A 108 -11.14 3.91 -9.17
C ALA A 108 -11.96 5.09 -9.70
N HIS A 109 -11.46 5.76 -10.76
CA HIS A 109 -12.13 6.89 -11.37
C HIS A 109 -13.38 6.47 -12.15
N VAL A 110 -13.33 5.33 -12.85
CA VAL A 110 -14.52 4.73 -13.47
C VAL A 110 -15.60 4.40 -12.42
N ILE A 111 -15.20 3.81 -11.29
CA ILE A 111 -16.11 3.52 -10.17
C ILE A 111 -16.71 4.81 -9.61
N GLU A 112 -15.90 5.85 -9.35
CA GLU A 112 -16.39 7.14 -8.87
C GLU A 112 -17.30 7.82 -9.89
N ASP A 113 -16.98 7.74 -11.18
CA ASP A 113 -17.78 8.31 -12.27
C ASP A 113 -19.17 7.68 -12.30
N PHE A 114 -19.26 6.34 -12.24
CA PHE A 114 -20.53 5.64 -12.10
C PHE A 114 -21.32 6.09 -10.86
N ILE A 115 -20.69 6.11 -9.68
CA ILE A 115 -21.34 6.52 -8.42
C ILE A 115 -21.79 7.99 -8.47
N SER A 116 -21.08 8.84 -9.20
CA SER A 116 -21.43 10.25 -9.39
C SER A 116 -22.56 10.48 -10.41
N GLY A 117 -23.08 9.41 -11.03
CA GLY A 117 -24.15 9.47 -12.02
C GLY A 117 -23.67 9.82 -13.44
N LYS A 118 -22.36 9.78 -13.72
CA LYS A 118 -21.84 9.98 -15.08
C LYS A 118 -22.05 8.72 -15.92
N SER A 119 -22.12 8.95 -17.23
CA SER A 119 -22.04 7.90 -18.23
C SER A 119 -20.60 7.40 -18.36
N VAL A 120 -20.44 6.09 -18.56
CA VAL A 120 -19.17 5.41 -18.83
C VAL A 120 -19.30 4.64 -20.14
N GLU A 121 -18.35 4.86 -21.04
CA GLU A 121 -18.26 4.14 -22.30
C GLU A 121 -17.73 2.72 -22.07
N LEU A 122 -18.48 1.72 -22.53
CA LEU A 122 -18.07 0.33 -22.67
C LEU A 122 -17.63 0.07 -24.10
N GLU A 123 -16.40 -0.40 -24.26
CA GLU A 123 -15.96 -1.09 -25.48
C GLU A 123 -15.76 -2.57 -25.20
N ALA A 124 -16.32 -3.44 -26.03
CA ALA A 124 -16.09 -4.88 -25.90
C ALA A 124 -15.84 -5.58 -27.24
N ARG A 125 -14.98 -6.60 -27.18
CA ARG A 125 -14.61 -7.45 -28.32
C ARG A 125 -14.79 -8.93 -27.98
N ALA A 126 -15.17 -9.69 -28.98
CA ALA A 126 -15.45 -11.12 -28.91
C ALA A 126 -15.08 -11.80 -30.24
N LYS A 127 -14.67 -13.08 -30.18
CA LYS A 127 -14.46 -13.88 -31.40
C LYS A 127 -15.74 -14.13 -32.22
N GLY A 128 -16.90 -14.13 -31.56
CA GLY A 128 -18.20 -14.52 -32.12
C GLY A 128 -18.41 -16.04 -32.13
N THR A 129 -19.65 -16.47 -31.83
CA THR A 129 -20.10 -17.87 -31.83
C THR A 129 -21.56 -17.94 -32.26
N ASP A 130 -22.12 -19.13 -32.49
CA ASP A 130 -23.54 -19.28 -32.86
C ASP A 130 -24.49 -18.74 -31.78
N CYS A 131 -24.14 -18.92 -30.49
CA CYS A 131 -24.93 -18.37 -29.37
C CYS A 131 -24.71 -16.87 -29.16
N TYR A 132 -23.55 -16.35 -29.58
CA TYR A 132 -23.12 -14.97 -29.36
C TYR A 132 -22.53 -14.42 -30.66
N PRO A 133 -23.37 -14.09 -31.66
CA PRO A 133 -22.90 -13.76 -33.00
C PRO A 133 -22.21 -12.39 -33.08
N ARG A 134 -22.52 -11.47 -32.15
CA ARG A 134 -21.92 -10.14 -32.15
C ARG A 134 -20.44 -10.21 -31.74
N LYS A 135 -19.57 -9.57 -32.52
CA LYS A 135 -18.11 -9.56 -32.30
C LYS A 135 -17.59 -8.29 -31.62
N THR A 136 -18.31 -7.18 -31.77
CA THR A 136 -17.94 -5.90 -31.18
C THR A 136 -19.16 -5.13 -30.73
N ILE A 137 -19.00 -4.34 -29.67
CA ILE A 137 -19.98 -3.36 -29.22
C ILE A 137 -19.22 -2.19 -28.58
N THR A 138 -19.69 -0.99 -28.88
CA THR A 138 -19.40 0.22 -28.12
C THR A 138 -20.73 0.79 -27.69
N ASN A 139 -20.88 1.10 -26.41
CA ASN A 139 -22.10 1.70 -25.86
C ASN A 139 -21.77 2.49 -24.60
N GLU A 140 -22.68 3.34 -24.17
CA GLU A 140 -22.56 4.11 -22.94
C GLU A 140 -23.58 3.63 -21.89
N PHE A 141 -23.18 3.64 -20.63
CA PHE A 141 -24.04 3.25 -19.51
C PHE A 141 -23.88 4.21 -18.34
N THR A 142 -25.00 4.56 -17.72
CA THR A 142 -25.05 5.05 -16.34
C THR A 142 -25.14 3.88 -15.36
N LEU A 143 -24.84 4.14 -14.08
CA LEU A 143 -24.90 3.11 -13.04
C LEU A 143 -26.29 2.49 -12.89
N ASP A 144 -27.34 3.28 -13.08
CA ASP A 144 -28.74 2.83 -12.91
C ASP A 144 -29.18 1.85 -14.00
N GLU A 145 -28.62 1.98 -15.21
CA GLU A 145 -28.91 1.11 -16.37
C GLU A 145 -28.26 -0.27 -16.25
N LEU A 146 -27.29 -0.44 -15.35
CA LEU A 146 -26.66 -1.75 -15.10
C LEU A 146 -27.61 -2.65 -14.29
N ASN A 147 -27.69 -3.92 -14.68
CA ASN A 147 -28.47 -4.93 -13.95
C ASN A 147 -27.94 -5.10 -12.52
N GLN A 148 -26.61 -5.16 -12.38
CA GLN A 148 -25.91 -5.30 -11.11
C GLN A 148 -24.59 -4.51 -11.13
N ALA A 149 -24.29 -3.87 -10.01
CA ALA A 149 -22.99 -3.29 -9.72
C ALA A 149 -22.66 -3.57 -8.26
N ILE A 150 -21.69 -4.45 -8.01
CA ILE A 150 -21.40 -5.00 -6.69
C ILE A 150 -19.95 -4.70 -6.37
N MET A 151 -19.69 -3.85 -5.38
CA MET A 151 -18.33 -3.62 -4.90
C MET A 151 -17.89 -4.84 -4.11
N VAL A 152 -16.78 -5.47 -4.51
CA VAL A 152 -16.22 -6.64 -3.83
C VAL A 152 -14.73 -6.41 -3.64
N ASN A 153 -14.32 -6.25 -2.38
CA ASN A 153 -12.97 -5.84 -2.04
C ASN A 153 -12.24 -7.00 -1.36
N PRO A 154 -11.18 -7.56 -1.98
CA PRO A 154 -10.47 -8.71 -1.43
C PRO A 154 -9.74 -8.40 -0.11
N ARG A 155 -9.51 -7.13 0.22
CA ARG A 155 -8.75 -6.74 1.41
C ARG A 155 -8.98 -5.27 1.78
N ASN A 156 -9.68 -5.01 2.87
CA ASN A 156 -9.92 -3.69 3.46
C ASN A 156 -9.77 -3.75 5.00
N SER A 157 -9.99 -2.63 5.69
CA SER A 157 -10.05 -2.49 7.15
C SER A 157 -8.90 -3.19 7.88
N TYR A 158 -7.70 -2.65 7.75
CA TYR A 158 -6.51 -3.20 8.41
C TYR A 158 -6.59 -3.03 9.94
N GLN A 159 -6.01 -3.98 10.68
CA GLN A 159 -5.90 -3.94 12.13
C GLN A 159 -4.96 -2.82 12.58
N CYS A 160 -3.68 -2.99 12.30
CA CYS A 160 -2.68 -1.92 12.37
C CYS A 160 -1.91 -1.92 11.05
N TYR A 161 -1.64 -0.72 10.52
CA TYR A 161 -0.79 -0.56 9.34
C TYR A 161 0.55 0.08 9.74
N SER A 162 1.63 -0.33 9.10
CA SER A 162 2.96 0.21 9.35
C SER A 162 3.05 1.69 8.95
N ALA A 163 3.82 2.46 9.69
CA ALA A 163 4.27 3.78 9.28
C ALA A 163 5.49 3.62 8.34
N ALA A 164 5.66 4.56 7.42
CA ALA A 164 6.66 4.49 6.37
C ALA A 164 7.62 5.68 6.43
N THR A 165 8.90 5.40 6.28
CA THR A 165 9.97 6.40 6.13
C THR A 165 10.98 5.92 5.08
N ASN A 166 12.02 6.70 4.80
CA ASN A 166 13.01 6.39 3.76
C ASN A 166 14.42 6.78 4.21
N MET A 167 15.27 5.77 4.45
CA MET A 167 16.71 5.93 4.72
C MET A 167 17.56 6.13 3.49
N GLY A 168 17.01 5.89 2.30
CA GLY A 168 17.73 6.03 1.06
C GLY A 168 18.25 7.45 0.83
N SER A 169 19.21 7.58 -0.08
CA SER A 169 19.83 8.86 -0.46
C SER A 169 18.97 9.70 -1.43
N ARG A 170 17.88 9.14 -1.94
CA ARG A 170 16.94 9.80 -2.86
C ARG A 170 15.50 9.66 -2.38
N PRO A 171 14.60 10.60 -2.73
CA PRO A 171 13.19 10.44 -2.44
C PRO A 171 12.60 9.25 -3.22
N ILE A 172 11.56 8.65 -2.63
CA ILE A 172 10.79 7.55 -3.22
C ILE A 172 9.30 7.91 -3.26
N LYS A 173 8.63 7.47 -4.33
CA LYS A 173 7.19 7.62 -4.54
C LYS A 173 6.54 6.28 -4.23
N THR A 174 5.59 6.26 -3.30
CA THR A 174 4.99 5.02 -2.79
C THR A 174 3.48 5.20 -2.59
N TYR A 175 2.78 4.10 -2.30
CA TYR A 175 1.38 4.16 -1.85
C TYR A 175 1.20 4.79 -0.47
N MET A 176 2.29 4.97 0.29
CA MET A 176 2.28 5.72 1.54
C MET A 176 2.53 7.22 1.29
N GLY A 177 2.68 7.64 0.02
CA GLY A 177 2.99 9.01 -0.37
C GLY A 177 4.46 9.20 -0.73
N TYR A 178 4.89 10.47 -0.75
CA TYR A 178 6.25 10.88 -1.09
C TYR A 178 7.14 10.84 0.15
N LEU A 179 8.14 9.96 0.16
CA LEU A 179 9.05 9.77 1.28
C LEU A 179 10.42 10.38 0.97
N LEU A 180 10.81 11.37 1.77
CA LEU A 180 12.04 12.12 1.66
C LEU A 180 13.23 11.28 2.16
N PRO A 181 14.41 11.43 1.53
CA PRO A 181 15.61 10.69 1.93
C PRO A 181 16.08 11.10 3.33
N GLY A 182 16.74 10.18 4.02
CA GLY A 182 17.34 10.38 5.34
C GLY A 182 16.32 10.61 6.45
N HIS A 183 15.22 9.83 6.47
CA HIS A 183 14.17 9.94 7.49
C HIS A 183 13.44 11.27 7.61
N ARG A 184 13.55 12.18 6.64
CA ARG A 184 13.01 13.55 6.79
C ARG A 184 11.48 13.67 6.88
N ASN A 185 10.75 12.59 6.63
CA ASN A 185 9.33 12.50 6.96
C ASN A 185 8.89 11.06 7.24
N ILE A 186 7.76 10.96 7.93
CA ILE A 186 7.03 9.73 8.17
C ILE A 186 5.60 9.89 7.67
N THR A 187 5.09 8.90 6.96
CA THR A 187 3.68 8.83 6.58
C THR A 187 3.06 7.57 7.15
N TYR A 188 1.81 7.63 7.60
CA TYR A 188 1.13 6.47 8.18
C TYR A 188 -0.32 6.38 7.71
N SER A 189 -0.95 5.22 7.90
CA SER A 189 -2.34 4.97 7.47
C SER A 189 -3.11 4.31 8.61
N GLY A 190 -4.44 4.41 8.60
CA GLY A 190 -5.33 3.95 9.67
C GLY A 190 -5.92 5.11 10.46
N ALA A 191 -7.12 4.88 11.02
CA ALA A 191 -7.83 5.88 11.81
C ALA A 191 -7.49 5.83 13.32
N GLY A 192 -6.52 5.00 13.72
CA GLY A 192 -6.20 4.73 15.12
C GLY A 192 -7.37 3.99 15.81
N CYS A 193 -7.72 4.40 17.03
CA CYS A 193 -8.79 3.78 17.82
C CYS A 193 -10.17 3.80 17.14
N LEU A 194 -10.41 4.69 16.17
CA LEU A 194 -11.66 4.69 15.42
C LEU A 194 -11.76 3.54 14.41
N SER A 195 -10.64 2.91 14.05
CA SER A 195 -10.63 1.81 13.08
C SER A 195 -11.39 0.58 13.61
N PRO A 196 -12.05 -0.22 12.74
CA PRO A 196 -12.85 -1.36 13.20
C PRO A 196 -12.09 -2.43 13.99
N LEU A 197 -10.99 -2.95 13.42
CA LEU A 197 -10.31 -4.13 13.95
C LEU A 197 -9.53 -3.93 15.27
N PRO A 198 -8.97 -2.74 15.56
CA PRO A 198 -8.45 -2.46 16.91
C PRO A 198 -9.46 -2.65 18.04
N ASN A 199 -10.76 -2.46 17.77
CA ASN A 199 -11.84 -2.60 18.74
C ASN A 199 -12.39 -4.04 18.86
N ASP A 200 -11.90 -4.97 18.03
CA ASP A 200 -12.22 -6.39 18.12
C ASP A 200 -10.96 -7.24 17.78
N PRO A 201 -9.89 -7.14 18.60
CA PRO A 201 -8.59 -7.72 18.28
C PRO A 201 -8.60 -9.25 18.29
N THR A 202 -9.61 -9.87 18.92
CA THR A 202 -9.79 -11.32 19.01
C THR A 202 -10.81 -11.86 18.01
N TYR A 203 -11.42 -11.01 17.18
CA TYR A 203 -12.49 -11.39 16.25
C TYR A 203 -13.68 -12.06 16.96
N SER A 204 -14.03 -11.52 18.13
CA SER A 204 -15.14 -11.98 18.95
C SER A 204 -16.50 -11.60 18.36
N VAL A 205 -16.55 -10.56 17.52
CA VAL A 205 -17.78 -10.02 16.94
C VAL A 205 -17.69 -9.97 15.41
N ILE A 206 -16.56 -9.50 14.88
CA ILE A 206 -16.31 -9.32 13.45
C ILE A 206 -15.90 -10.64 12.82
N GLY A 207 -16.71 -11.11 11.86
CA GLY A 207 -16.44 -12.31 11.08
C GLY A 207 -17.29 -12.35 9.81
N SER A 208 -17.35 -13.49 9.13
CA SER A 208 -18.15 -13.62 7.91
C SER A 208 -19.64 -13.39 8.22
N GLY A 209 -20.30 -12.54 7.46
CA GLY A 209 -21.70 -12.18 7.62
C GLY A 209 -21.96 -10.98 8.54
N THR A 210 -20.93 -10.44 9.21
CA THR A 210 -21.08 -9.20 10.01
C THR A 210 -21.52 -8.05 9.09
N PRO A 211 -22.66 -7.38 9.37
CA PRO A 211 -23.09 -6.20 8.62
C PRO A 211 -22.07 -5.07 8.74
N LEU A 212 -21.90 -4.29 7.68
CA LEU A 212 -21.04 -3.11 7.70
C LEU A 212 -21.62 -1.98 6.85
N PHE A 213 -21.14 -0.77 7.11
CA PHE A 213 -21.26 0.38 6.23
C PHE A 213 -20.05 0.41 5.29
N ILE A 214 -20.28 0.54 3.98
CA ILE A 214 -19.22 0.63 2.96
C ILE A 214 -19.60 1.61 1.87
N GLY A 215 -18.79 2.66 1.68
CA GLY A 215 -18.98 3.61 0.61
C GLY A 215 -20.34 4.33 0.62
N GLY A 216 -21.03 4.42 1.76
CA GLY A 216 -22.39 4.97 1.85
C GLY A 216 -23.51 3.93 1.77
N ALA A 217 -23.20 2.69 1.39
CA ALA A 217 -24.16 1.60 1.27
C ALA A 217 -24.10 0.63 2.45
N ASN A 218 -25.13 -0.20 2.55
CA ASN A 218 -25.09 -1.38 3.42
C ASN A 218 -24.28 -2.50 2.74
N GLY A 219 -23.45 -3.16 3.52
CA GLY A 219 -22.60 -4.24 3.06
C GLY A 219 -22.41 -5.32 4.12
N ILE A 220 -21.56 -6.29 3.80
CA ILE A 220 -21.19 -7.36 4.74
C ILE A 220 -19.70 -7.66 4.67
N VAL A 221 -19.16 -8.13 5.78
CA VAL A 221 -17.87 -8.83 5.80
C VAL A 221 -18.08 -10.20 5.15
N ILE A 222 -17.39 -10.48 4.05
CA ILE A 222 -17.40 -11.82 3.43
C ILE A 222 -16.56 -12.78 4.29
N GLY A 223 -15.44 -12.30 4.81
CA GLY A 223 -14.55 -13.08 5.67
C GLY A 223 -13.16 -12.46 5.76
N GLU A 224 -12.15 -13.30 5.89
CA GLU A 224 -10.74 -12.89 5.92
C GLU A 224 -10.30 -12.26 4.59
N GLY A 225 -9.55 -11.17 4.64
CA GLY A 225 -8.92 -10.58 3.46
C GLY A 225 -7.80 -11.45 2.89
N THR A 226 -7.44 -11.25 1.60
CA THR A 226 -6.43 -12.08 0.91
C THR A 226 -5.02 -11.98 1.49
N GLN A 227 -4.72 -10.94 2.29
CA GLN A 227 -3.48 -10.82 3.07
C GLN A 227 -3.71 -10.76 4.59
N HIS A 228 -4.80 -11.38 5.07
CA HIS A 228 -5.14 -11.47 6.48
C HIS A 228 -4.09 -12.22 7.31
N SER A 229 -3.40 -11.51 8.22
CA SER A 229 -2.35 -12.05 9.08
C SER A 229 -2.39 -11.46 10.50
N PRO A 230 -3.50 -11.65 11.24
CA PRO A 230 -3.70 -11.07 12.58
C PRO A 230 -2.69 -11.56 13.61
N GLY A 231 -2.16 -12.77 13.47
CA GLY A 231 -1.08 -13.28 14.33
C GLY A 231 0.24 -12.50 14.19
N ALA A 232 0.33 -11.58 13.23
CA ALA A 232 1.42 -10.62 13.04
C ALA A 232 0.93 -9.15 13.17
N GLY A 233 -0.26 -8.91 13.73
CA GLY A 233 -0.87 -7.58 13.86
C GLY A 233 -1.41 -6.98 12.56
N PHE A 234 -1.51 -7.79 11.49
CA PHE A 234 -1.90 -7.35 10.15
C PHE A 234 -3.20 -8.03 9.68
N GLY A 235 -4.22 -7.98 10.53
CA GLY A 235 -5.56 -8.43 10.19
C GLY A 235 -6.19 -7.59 9.06
N THR A 236 -6.93 -8.22 8.15
CA THR A 236 -7.69 -7.54 7.07
C THR A 236 -9.00 -8.26 6.76
N LEU A 237 -9.98 -7.56 6.21
CA LEU A 237 -11.30 -8.11 5.90
C LEU A 237 -11.56 -8.11 4.39
N MET A 238 -12.22 -9.15 3.88
CA MET A 238 -12.86 -9.11 2.58
C MET A 238 -14.28 -8.57 2.76
N THR A 239 -14.68 -7.59 1.96
CA THR A 239 -15.95 -6.87 2.13
C THR A 239 -16.73 -6.80 0.82
N THR A 240 -18.04 -6.68 0.91
CA THR A 240 -18.91 -6.42 -0.25
C THR A 240 -20.02 -5.45 0.10
N GLY A 241 -20.53 -4.74 -0.91
CA GLY A 241 -21.67 -3.84 -0.79
C GLY A 241 -22.33 -3.55 -2.13
N ASN A 242 -23.58 -3.11 -2.09
CA ASN A 242 -24.30 -2.69 -3.28
C ASN A 242 -23.73 -1.35 -3.79
N MET A 243 -23.07 -1.35 -4.94
CA MET A 243 -22.43 -0.13 -5.47
C MET A 243 -23.47 0.91 -5.92
N LYS A 244 -24.68 0.48 -6.31
CA LYS A 244 -25.76 1.37 -6.74
C LYS A 244 -26.30 2.25 -5.60
N GLU A 245 -26.02 1.90 -4.34
CA GLU A 245 -26.41 2.67 -3.15
C GLU A 245 -25.26 3.50 -2.56
N MET A 246 -24.09 3.46 -3.19
CA MET A 246 -22.92 4.17 -2.68
C MET A 246 -23.01 5.67 -2.98
N SER A 247 -22.26 6.45 -2.20
CA SER A 247 -22.11 7.88 -2.39
C SER A 247 -20.64 8.23 -2.57
N THR A 248 -20.39 9.19 -3.45
CA THR A 248 -19.04 9.72 -3.62
C THR A 248 -18.52 10.42 -2.35
N ASP A 249 -19.38 10.80 -1.40
CA ASP A 249 -18.93 11.26 -0.09
C ASP A 249 -18.09 10.23 0.66
N PHE A 250 -18.28 8.95 0.38
CA PHE A 250 -17.57 7.85 1.05
C PHE A 250 -16.75 6.99 0.07
N VAL A 251 -16.72 7.35 -1.22
CA VAL A 251 -15.91 6.72 -2.27
C VAL A 251 -15.26 7.81 -3.11
N ARG A 252 -13.92 7.91 -3.08
CA ARG A 252 -13.17 8.88 -3.88
C ARG A 252 -12.06 8.21 -4.66
N ALA A 253 -11.94 8.48 -5.95
CA ALA A 253 -10.76 8.12 -6.70
C ALA A 253 -9.60 9.04 -6.32
N ALA A 254 -8.38 8.54 -6.45
CA ALA A 254 -7.18 9.35 -6.30
C ALA A 254 -6.05 8.78 -7.16
N THR A 255 -5.14 9.64 -7.57
CA THR A 255 -3.86 9.25 -8.16
C THR A 255 -2.74 9.64 -7.22
N MET A 256 -1.91 8.67 -6.83
CA MET A 256 -0.70 8.90 -6.07
C MET A 256 0.47 9.08 -7.03
N THR A 257 1.05 10.27 -7.07
CA THR A 257 2.11 10.64 -8.03
C THR A 257 3.26 9.63 -8.03
N GLY A 258 3.46 8.97 -9.18
CA GLY A 258 4.51 7.97 -9.41
C GLY A 258 4.32 6.63 -8.67
N TYR A 259 3.14 6.40 -8.10
CA TYR A 259 2.69 5.08 -7.65
C TYR A 259 1.54 4.55 -8.52
N GLY A 260 0.53 5.39 -8.79
CA GLY A 260 -0.59 5.06 -9.67
C GLY A 260 -1.96 5.35 -9.04
N VAL A 261 -3.00 4.82 -9.69
CA VAL A 261 -4.41 5.01 -9.30
C VAL A 261 -4.74 4.22 -8.02
N THR A 262 -5.56 4.82 -7.16
CA THR A 262 -6.07 4.22 -5.93
C THR A 262 -7.47 4.75 -5.61
N MET A 263 -8.13 4.17 -4.61
CA MET A 263 -9.46 4.57 -4.17
C MET A 263 -9.47 4.76 -2.66
N TYR A 264 -10.00 5.88 -2.20
CA TYR A 264 -10.37 6.08 -0.82
C TYR A 264 -11.77 5.56 -0.57
N LEU A 265 -11.91 4.74 0.47
CA LEU A 265 -13.16 4.07 0.78
C LEU A 265 -13.48 4.20 2.26
N GLY A 266 -14.69 4.67 2.55
CA GLY A 266 -15.27 4.71 3.89
C GLY A 266 -15.81 3.35 4.31
N ILE A 267 -15.34 2.80 5.42
CA ILE A 267 -15.87 1.56 6.00
C ILE A 267 -16.11 1.76 7.49
N GLY A 268 -17.30 1.41 7.96
CA GLY A 268 -17.66 1.38 9.37
C GLY A 268 -18.23 0.02 9.73
N ILE A 269 -17.84 -0.53 10.89
CA ILE A 269 -18.38 -1.78 11.39
C ILE A 269 -18.90 -1.55 12.81
N PRO A 270 -20.19 -1.80 13.07
CA PRO A 270 -20.70 -1.67 14.43
C PRO A 270 -20.29 -2.87 15.28
N ILE A 271 -19.96 -2.60 16.54
CA ILE A 271 -19.57 -3.60 17.53
C ILE A 271 -20.66 -3.62 18.61
N PRO A 272 -21.63 -4.57 18.54
CA PRO A 272 -22.60 -4.77 19.60
C PRO A 272 -21.92 -5.22 20.91
N LEU A 273 -22.23 -4.53 22.01
CA LEU A 273 -21.65 -4.82 23.33
C LEU A 273 -22.42 -5.94 24.02
N LEU A 274 -21.99 -7.18 23.80
CA LEU A 274 -22.70 -8.36 24.31
C LEU A 274 -22.28 -8.76 25.73
N ASN A 275 -21.07 -8.39 26.16
CA ASN A 275 -20.48 -8.74 27.45
C ASN A 275 -19.34 -7.76 27.81
N GLU A 276 -18.85 -7.86 29.04
CA GLU A 276 -17.79 -6.98 29.55
C GLU A 276 -16.44 -7.15 28.86
N ASP A 277 -16.15 -8.31 28.25
CA ASP A 277 -14.89 -8.50 27.54
C ASP A 277 -14.86 -7.73 26.22
N ILE A 278 -16.00 -7.68 25.50
CA ILE A 278 -16.14 -6.81 24.32
C ILE A 278 -15.99 -5.34 24.73
N VAL A 279 -16.60 -4.92 25.86
CA VAL A 279 -16.46 -3.54 26.38
C VAL A 279 -15.00 -3.16 26.63
N LYS A 280 -14.21 -4.06 27.23
CA LYS A 280 -12.78 -3.84 27.44
C LYS A 280 -12.03 -3.70 26.10
N GLN A 281 -12.40 -4.50 25.10
CA GLN A 281 -11.77 -4.46 23.78
C GLN A 281 -12.07 -3.17 23.01
N THR A 282 -13.26 -2.60 23.18
CA THR A 282 -13.67 -1.33 22.55
C THR A 282 -13.17 -0.10 23.29
N ALA A 283 -12.58 -0.25 24.47
CA ALA A 283 -12.05 0.86 25.29
C ALA A 283 -10.58 1.18 24.97
N VAL A 284 -10.20 1.04 23.70
CA VAL A 284 -8.81 1.21 23.25
C VAL A 284 -8.51 2.67 22.91
N ARG A 285 -7.38 3.19 23.41
CA ARG A 285 -6.90 4.55 23.09
C ARG A 285 -5.78 4.49 22.05
N ASP A 286 -5.50 5.60 21.38
CA ASP A 286 -4.42 5.68 20.40
C ASP A 286 -3.02 5.41 21.00
N GLU A 287 -2.85 5.61 22.32
CA GLU A 287 -1.63 5.28 23.06
C GLU A 287 -1.43 3.77 23.26
N ASP A 288 -2.51 2.98 23.21
CA ASP A 288 -2.45 1.52 23.30
C ASP A 288 -2.10 0.88 21.94
N LEU A 289 -2.29 1.63 20.85
CA LEU A 289 -2.14 1.13 19.49
C LEU A 289 -0.71 1.31 18.99
N VAL A 290 0.09 0.26 19.11
CA VAL A 290 1.48 0.23 18.64
C VAL A 290 1.57 -0.24 17.18
N THR A 291 2.37 0.46 16.39
CA THR A 291 2.79 0.06 15.03
C THR A 291 4.30 0.25 14.86
N GLU A 292 4.81 -0.08 13.68
CA GLU A 292 6.23 -0.01 13.33
C GLU A 292 6.47 1.06 12.26
N ILE A 293 7.51 1.88 12.47
CA ILE A 293 8.09 2.74 11.44
C ILE A 293 9.06 1.89 10.63
N VAL A 294 8.78 1.73 9.34
CA VAL A 294 9.48 0.82 8.44
C VAL A 294 10.18 1.62 7.35
N ASP A 295 11.42 1.22 7.00
CA ASP A 295 12.17 1.84 5.91
C ASP A 295 11.76 1.31 4.53
N TYR A 296 11.01 2.12 3.79
CA TYR A 296 10.61 1.86 2.41
C TYR A 296 11.72 2.14 1.40
N GLY A 297 12.83 2.77 1.82
CA GLY A 297 14.03 2.95 1.00
C GLY A 297 14.71 1.62 0.67
N THR A 298 14.54 0.61 1.54
CA THR A 298 15.03 -0.75 1.31
C THR A 298 14.05 -1.53 0.39
N PRO A 299 14.46 -1.96 -0.81
CA PRO A 299 13.61 -2.68 -1.76
C PRO A 299 13.49 -4.18 -1.39
N SER A 300 13.14 -4.46 -0.14
CA SER A 300 12.90 -5.80 0.40
C SER A 300 11.46 -5.92 0.86
N ARG A 301 10.94 -7.16 0.91
CA ARG A 301 9.69 -7.47 1.63
C ARG A 301 9.90 -7.29 3.13
N ASP A 302 11.03 -7.79 3.63
CA ASP A 302 11.39 -7.78 5.04
C ASP A 302 12.18 -6.50 5.32
N ARG A 303 11.47 -5.37 5.23
CA ARG A 303 12.04 -4.04 5.39
C ARG A 303 12.51 -3.82 6.84
N PRO A 304 13.60 -3.09 7.06
CA PRO A 304 14.05 -2.77 8.42
C PRO A 304 13.00 -1.98 9.19
N VAL A 305 12.74 -2.42 10.42
CA VAL A 305 11.98 -1.65 11.42
C VAL A 305 12.94 -0.67 12.07
N ILE A 306 12.61 0.61 11.98
CA ILE A 306 13.38 1.70 12.58
C ILE A 306 13.06 1.81 14.07
N ARG A 307 11.76 1.84 14.38
CA ARG A 307 11.25 2.05 15.74
C ARG A 307 9.78 1.62 15.85
N LYS A 308 9.36 1.21 17.05
CA LYS A 308 7.94 1.06 17.40
C LYS A 308 7.37 2.39 17.90
N VAL A 309 6.14 2.70 17.48
CA VAL A 309 5.48 3.98 17.75
C VAL A 309 3.99 3.76 18.00
N THR A 310 3.38 4.60 18.83
CA THR A 310 1.94 4.58 19.07
C THR A 310 1.18 5.43 18.03
N TYR A 311 -0.11 5.19 17.85
CA TYR A 311 -0.94 6.10 17.06
C TYR A 311 -1.06 7.48 17.71
N ALA A 312 -0.98 7.57 19.05
CA ALA A 312 -0.98 8.84 19.76
C ALA A 312 0.24 9.70 19.36
N GLU A 313 1.44 9.11 19.37
CA GLU A 313 2.66 9.76 18.86
C GLU A 313 2.51 10.14 17.38
N LEU A 314 2.02 9.24 16.52
CA LEU A 314 1.83 9.54 15.10
C LEU A 314 0.82 10.69 14.86
N LYS A 315 -0.24 10.77 15.66
CA LYS A 315 -1.26 11.81 15.61
C LYS A 315 -0.79 13.15 16.20
N SER A 316 0.26 13.15 17.03
CA SER A 316 0.84 14.38 17.58
C SER A 316 1.44 15.30 16.50
N GLY A 317 1.85 14.72 15.36
CA GLY A 317 2.39 15.44 14.20
C GLY A 317 3.90 15.29 14.02
N SER A 318 4.60 14.72 15.00
CA SER A 318 6.03 14.41 14.91
C SER A 318 6.45 13.25 15.81
N VAL A 319 7.58 12.62 15.47
CA VAL A 319 8.21 11.53 16.23
C VAL A 319 9.71 11.76 16.24
N GLU A 320 10.37 11.50 17.36
CA GLU A 320 11.83 11.56 17.47
C GLU A 320 12.50 10.31 16.84
N ILE A 321 13.43 10.53 15.91
CA ILE A 321 14.31 9.50 15.33
C ILE A 321 15.75 10.00 15.46
N ASP A 322 16.61 9.21 16.10
CA ASP A 322 18.04 9.52 16.27
C ASP A 322 18.34 10.91 16.86
N GLY A 323 17.46 11.40 17.75
CA GLY A 323 17.57 12.72 18.38
C GLY A 323 17.06 13.89 17.52
N GLU A 324 16.51 13.61 16.33
CA GLU A 324 15.86 14.59 15.46
C GLU A 324 14.34 14.43 15.46
N GLU A 325 13.62 15.55 15.46
CA GLU A 325 12.16 15.57 15.35
C GLU A 325 11.73 15.43 13.89
N VAL A 326 11.06 14.31 13.57
CA VAL A 326 10.61 13.98 12.22
C VAL A 326 9.10 14.16 12.11
N ARG A 327 8.65 14.95 11.14
CA ARG A 327 7.23 15.20 10.90
C ARG A 327 6.49 13.93 10.46
N THR A 328 5.35 13.66 11.07
CA THR A 328 4.41 12.60 10.67
C THR A 328 3.24 13.18 9.87
N SER A 329 2.66 12.39 8.98
CA SER A 329 1.45 12.79 8.24
C SER A 329 0.56 11.57 7.93
N PRO A 330 -0.75 11.65 8.20
CA PRO A 330 -1.66 10.56 7.87
C PRO A 330 -1.97 10.58 6.36
N VAL A 331 -2.03 9.39 5.77
CA VAL A 331 -2.59 9.13 4.44
C VAL A 331 -4.10 8.91 4.54
N SER A 332 -4.60 8.49 5.71
CA SER A 332 -6.03 8.36 5.98
C SER A 332 -6.64 9.69 6.43
N SER A 333 -7.94 9.91 6.16
CA SER A 333 -8.66 11.11 6.62
C SER A 333 -9.43 10.82 7.89
N PHE A 334 -8.96 11.38 9.02
CA PHE A 334 -9.67 11.26 10.31
C PHE A 334 -11.04 11.94 10.28
N LYS A 335 -11.15 13.08 9.60
CA LYS A 335 -12.43 13.77 9.43
C LYS A 335 -13.46 12.85 8.76
N LYS A 336 -13.09 12.25 7.63
CA LYS A 336 -13.97 11.33 6.91
C LYS A 336 -14.22 10.03 7.69
N ALA A 337 -13.25 9.52 8.44
CA ALA A 337 -13.44 8.36 9.31
C ALA A 337 -14.49 8.63 10.41
N ARG A 338 -14.48 9.82 11.02
CA ARG A 338 -15.52 10.26 11.98
C ARG A 338 -16.88 10.40 11.32
N GLU A 339 -16.94 10.99 10.12
CA GLU A 339 -18.18 11.06 9.35
C GLU A 339 -18.75 9.66 9.04
N VAL A 340 -17.89 8.67 8.75
CA VAL A 340 -18.31 7.27 8.58
C VAL A 340 -18.91 6.68 9.86
N ALA A 341 -18.21 6.83 11.00
CA ALA A 341 -18.69 6.30 12.28
C ALA A 341 -20.00 6.98 12.73
N ALA A 342 -20.11 8.29 12.53
CA ALA A 342 -21.29 9.08 12.83
C ALA A 342 -22.48 8.71 11.93
N GLU A 343 -22.26 8.55 10.63
CA GLU A 343 -23.31 8.14 9.69
C GLU A 343 -23.79 6.71 9.99
N LEU A 344 -22.88 5.80 10.33
CA LEU A 344 -23.24 4.46 10.81
C LEU A 344 -24.08 4.54 12.08
N GLY A 345 -23.68 5.37 13.06
CA GLY A 345 -24.43 5.58 14.30
C GLY A 345 -25.84 6.10 14.04
N ARG A 346 -25.96 7.14 13.21
CA ARG A 346 -27.25 7.71 12.80
C ARG A 346 -28.18 6.67 12.16
N ARG A 347 -27.64 5.74 11.35
CA ARG A 347 -28.42 4.66 10.73
C ARG A 347 -28.87 3.60 11.72
N ILE A 348 -28.10 3.38 12.79
CA ILE A 348 -28.47 2.47 13.87
C ILE A 348 -29.56 3.12 14.71
N GLU A 349 -29.38 4.38 15.13
CA GLU A 349 -30.36 5.12 15.93
C GLU A 349 -31.71 5.31 15.23
N ASN A 350 -31.72 5.44 13.89
CA ASN A 350 -32.95 5.60 13.11
C ASN A 350 -33.58 4.28 12.63
N GLY A 351 -33.03 3.13 13.01
CA GLY A 351 -33.58 1.81 12.66
C GLY A 351 -33.28 1.29 11.25
N THR A 352 -32.46 1.99 10.45
CA THR A 352 -32.13 1.57 9.06
C THR A 352 -30.93 0.63 8.96
N PHE A 353 -30.26 0.36 10.08
CA PHE A 353 -29.13 -0.56 10.18
C PHE A 353 -29.26 -1.49 11.38
N LEU A 354 -29.38 -2.79 11.14
CA LEU A 354 -29.52 -3.81 12.17
C LEU A 354 -28.21 -4.55 12.42
N MET A 355 -28.05 -5.06 13.64
CA MET A 355 -26.91 -5.88 14.03
C MET A 355 -27.08 -7.32 13.53
N GLY A 356 -25.95 -7.98 13.29
CA GLY A 356 -25.90 -9.39 12.92
C GLY A 356 -24.68 -10.07 13.52
N LEU A 357 -24.83 -11.35 13.89
CA LEU A 357 -23.69 -12.16 14.33
C LEU A 357 -22.88 -12.64 13.14
N ALA A 358 -21.57 -12.78 13.36
CA ALA A 358 -20.72 -13.51 12.46
C ALA A 358 -21.24 -14.96 12.32
N THR A 359 -21.55 -15.36 11.09
CA THR A 359 -21.92 -16.73 10.75
C THR A 359 -20.72 -17.68 10.76
N ARG A 360 -19.51 -17.14 10.55
CA ARG A 360 -18.24 -17.87 10.67
C ARG A 360 -17.18 -17.00 11.35
N PRO A 361 -16.51 -17.51 12.41
CA PRO A 361 -15.45 -16.77 13.08
C PRO A 361 -14.18 -16.69 12.23
N ILE A 362 -13.36 -15.69 12.53
CA ILE A 362 -12.04 -15.48 11.92
C ILE A 362 -10.94 -16.00 12.85
N ASN A 363 -9.88 -16.58 12.29
CA ASN A 363 -8.76 -17.09 13.08
C ASN A 363 -7.76 -15.98 13.46
N ALA A 364 -7.88 -15.47 14.70
CA ALA A 364 -7.05 -14.39 15.23
C ALA A 364 -5.54 -14.69 15.28
N VAL A 365 -5.11 -15.96 15.25
CA VAL A 365 -3.68 -16.33 15.29
C VAL A 365 -3.09 -16.67 13.92
N LYS A 366 -3.90 -16.59 12.85
CA LYS A 366 -3.45 -16.89 11.49
C LYS A 366 -2.31 -15.96 11.08
N ARG A 367 -1.31 -16.55 10.42
CA ARG A 367 -0.20 -15.83 9.78
C ARG A 367 -0.15 -16.16 8.30
N ASN A 368 0.09 -15.15 7.48
CA ASN A 368 0.36 -15.37 6.06
C ASN A 368 1.81 -15.67 5.81
N ARG A 369 2.03 -16.43 4.74
CA ARG A 369 3.35 -16.74 4.23
C ARG A 369 3.66 -15.83 3.06
N PRO A 370 4.94 -15.49 2.86
CA PRO A 370 5.34 -14.85 1.63
C PRO A 370 5.11 -15.76 0.42
N MET A 371 5.20 -15.15 -0.77
CA MET A 371 5.22 -15.88 -2.04
C MET A 371 6.30 -16.97 -2.00
N ALA A 372 5.93 -18.17 -2.44
CA ALA A 372 6.89 -19.25 -2.62
C ALA A 372 7.66 -19.00 -3.92
N GLU A 373 8.88 -18.50 -3.81
CA GLU A 373 9.78 -18.30 -4.94
C GLU A 373 10.61 -19.55 -5.21
N LYS A 374 10.56 -20.05 -6.45
CA LYS A 374 11.43 -21.12 -6.91
C LYS A 374 12.59 -20.48 -7.67
N GLY A 375 13.71 -20.30 -6.97
CA GLY A 375 14.92 -19.64 -7.47
C GLY A 375 15.52 -18.73 -6.41
N ASN A 376 16.84 -18.63 -6.32
CA ASN A 376 17.48 -17.71 -5.39
C ASN A 376 17.54 -16.32 -6.04
N THR A 377 17.01 -15.30 -5.36
CA THR A 377 17.38 -13.91 -5.66
C THR A 377 18.89 -13.80 -5.45
N VAL A 378 19.61 -13.44 -6.51
CA VAL A 378 21.06 -13.19 -6.40
C VAL A 378 21.24 -11.73 -5.99
N TYR A 379 21.99 -11.52 -4.91
CA TYR A 379 22.31 -10.21 -4.38
C TYR A 379 23.62 -9.68 -4.96
N VAL A 380 23.77 -8.35 -4.97
CA VAL A 380 25.00 -7.68 -5.43
C VAL A 380 26.21 -8.20 -4.67
N SER A 381 26.08 -8.46 -3.37
CA SER A 381 27.14 -9.04 -2.53
C SER A 381 27.66 -10.40 -3.02
N GLU A 382 26.86 -11.16 -3.76
CA GLU A 382 27.24 -12.47 -4.28
C GLU A 382 28.01 -12.40 -5.61
N LEU A 383 27.93 -11.26 -6.32
CA LEU A 383 28.60 -11.06 -7.61
C LEU A 383 29.66 -9.96 -7.60
N MET A 384 29.62 -9.04 -6.63
CA MET A 384 30.56 -7.92 -6.61
C MET A 384 32.01 -8.38 -6.48
N GLU A 385 32.90 -7.66 -7.15
CA GLU A 385 34.32 -7.80 -6.98
C GLU A 385 34.75 -7.11 -5.68
N THR A 386 35.29 -7.90 -4.74
CA THR A 386 35.80 -7.41 -3.44
C THR A 386 37.27 -7.05 -3.47
N LYS A 387 38.00 -7.45 -4.51
CA LYS A 387 39.41 -7.12 -4.74
C LYS A 387 39.51 -6.09 -5.86
N PHE A 388 39.48 -4.82 -5.51
CA PHE A 388 39.54 -3.72 -6.47
C PHE A 388 40.58 -2.70 -6.03
N VAL A 389 41.03 -1.89 -6.99
CA VAL A 389 41.93 -0.76 -6.75
C VAL A 389 41.12 0.52 -6.52
N THR A 390 41.63 1.40 -5.66
CA THR A 390 41.07 2.74 -5.41
C THR A 390 42.14 3.80 -5.57
N ILE A 391 41.76 5.08 -5.56
CA ILE A 391 42.69 6.21 -5.58
C ILE A 391 42.17 7.36 -4.72
N THR A 392 43.05 8.24 -4.27
CA THR A 392 42.67 9.47 -3.56
C THR A 392 42.66 10.66 -4.52
N GLY A 393 41.86 11.68 -4.19
CA GLY A 393 41.74 12.86 -5.07
C GLY A 393 43.02 13.68 -5.24
N GLN A 394 44.01 13.51 -4.37
CA GLN A 394 45.29 14.25 -4.41
C GLN A 394 46.34 13.60 -5.31
N GLU A 395 46.13 12.35 -5.71
CA GLU A 395 47.05 11.62 -6.58
C GLU A 395 46.90 12.09 -8.04
N SER A 396 47.94 11.91 -8.85
CA SER A 396 47.95 12.42 -10.22
C SER A 396 47.23 11.50 -11.20
N VAL A 397 46.84 12.04 -12.36
CA VAL A 397 46.28 11.26 -13.49
C VAL A 397 47.24 10.14 -13.92
N LYS A 398 48.56 10.38 -13.88
CA LYS A 398 49.58 9.36 -14.18
C LYS A 398 49.52 8.16 -13.23
N GLU A 399 49.30 8.39 -11.94
CA GLU A 399 49.12 7.30 -10.97
C GLU A 399 47.78 6.59 -11.17
N ALA A 400 46.72 7.31 -11.54
CA ALA A 400 45.44 6.71 -11.92
C ALA A 400 45.59 5.74 -13.11
N ALA A 401 46.33 6.14 -14.15
CA ALA A 401 46.64 5.30 -15.30
C ALA A 401 47.36 4.01 -14.89
N LYS A 402 48.36 4.13 -14.02
CA LYS A 402 49.12 2.99 -13.50
C LYS A 402 48.22 2.02 -12.71
N ARG A 403 47.32 2.53 -11.87
CA ARG A 403 46.40 1.70 -11.08
C ARG A 403 45.36 0.99 -11.93
N LEU A 404 44.80 1.66 -12.94
CA LEU A 404 43.88 1.04 -13.90
C LEU A 404 44.55 -0.12 -14.65
N LEU A 405 45.81 0.05 -15.07
CA LEU A 405 46.58 -1.00 -15.74
C LEU A 405 46.88 -2.18 -14.81
N VAL A 406 47.35 -1.92 -13.58
CA VAL A 406 47.68 -2.98 -12.61
C VAL A 406 46.44 -3.73 -12.14
N GLY A 407 45.32 -3.03 -11.97
CA GLY A 407 44.06 -3.61 -11.51
C GLY A 407 43.23 -4.26 -12.61
N GLU A 408 43.70 -4.29 -13.86
CA GLU A 408 42.97 -4.80 -15.04
C GLU A 408 41.52 -4.32 -15.11
N THR A 409 41.28 -3.06 -14.72
CA THR A 409 39.94 -2.49 -14.57
C THR A 409 39.80 -1.19 -15.34
N ASN A 410 38.55 -0.90 -15.75
CA ASN A 410 38.20 0.33 -16.46
C ASN A 410 37.71 1.45 -15.53
N HIS A 411 37.48 1.14 -14.24
CA HIS A 411 36.82 2.02 -13.30
C HIS A 411 37.63 2.09 -12.00
N LEU A 412 37.92 3.30 -11.55
CA LEU A 412 38.73 3.57 -10.37
C LEU A 412 37.96 4.48 -9.40
N PRO A 413 37.37 3.92 -8.33
CA PRO A 413 36.73 4.70 -7.29
C PRO A 413 37.72 5.64 -6.62
N VAL A 414 37.32 6.91 -6.49
CA VAL A 414 38.06 7.92 -5.74
C VAL A 414 37.49 7.98 -4.32
N ILE A 415 38.36 7.79 -3.33
CA ILE A 415 38.00 7.70 -1.91
C ILE A 415 38.62 8.80 -1.06
N ASP A 416 37.99 9.11 0.07
CA ASP A 416 38.56 9.95 1.13
C ASP A 416 39.35 9.15 2.16
N SER A 417 39.85 9.82 3.21
CA SER A 417 40.61 9.19 4.31
C SER A 417 39.81 8.20 5.15
N GLU A 418 38.47 8.22 5.08
CA GLU A 418 37.57 7.29 5.77
C GLU A 418 37.07 6.15 4.86
N ASN A 419 37.68 6.00 3.68
CA ASN A 419 37.30 5.04 2.64
C ASN A 419 35.91 5.27 2.04
N ARG A 420 35.38 6.50 2.11
CA ARG A 420 34.10 6.86 1.50
C ARG A 420 34.30 7.29 0.05
N VAL A 421 33.36 6.91 -0.82
CA VAL A 421 33.42 7.30 -2.24
C VAL A 421 33.07 8.78 -2.43
N ILE A 422 34.02 9.52 -3.02
CA ILE A 422 33.93 10.95 -3.35
C ILE A 422 33.97 11.24 -4.85
N GLY A 423 34.33 10.25 -5.67
CA GLY A 423 34.34 10.36 -7.12
C GLY A 423 34.63 9.03 -7.81
N ILE A 424 34.64 9.04 -9.13
CA ILE A 424 35.06 7.92 -9.97
C ILE A 424 35.84 8.46 -11.16
N VAL A 425 36.90 7.75 -11.54
CA VAL A 425 37.68 7.99 -12.76
C VAL A 425 37.66 6.73 -13.61
N THR A 426 37.50 6.90 -14.91
CA THR A 426 37.51 5.80 -15.88
C THR A 426 38.73 5.86 -16.79
N THR A 427 38.99 4.78 -17.53
CA THR A 427 40.00 4.77 -18.60
C THR A 427 39.76 5.85 -19.65
N TYR A 428 38.49 6.23 -19.89
CA TYR A 428 38.14 7.35 -20.78
C TYR A 428 38.61 8.70 -20.23
N ASP A 429 38.37 8.97 -18.95
CA ASP A 429 38.76 10.24 -18.31
C ASP A 429 40.28 10.42 -18.30
N VAL A 430 41.01 9.34 -18.00
CA VAL A 430 42.48 9.32 -18.06
C VAL A 430 42.96 9.54 -19.49
N SER A 431 42.41 8.80 -20.47
CA SER A 431 42.81 8.94 -21.88
C SER A 431 42.57 10.36 -22.40
N LYS A 432 41.46 10.98 -22.01
CA LYS A 432 41.13 12.37 -22.34
C LYS A 432 42.14 13.35 -21.74
N ALA A 433 42.51 13.18 -20.48
CA ALA A 433 43.52 14.02 -19.84
C ALA A 433 44.90 13.90 -20.53
N PHE A 434 45.33 12.69 -20.89
CA PHE A 434 46.56 12.49 -21.67
C PHE A 434 46.51 13.13 -23.05
N ALA A 435 45.37 13.09 -23.74
CA ALA A 435 45.21 13.72 -25.05
C ALA A 435 45.28 15.26 -24.99
N ASN A 436 45.05 15.84 -23.81
CA ASN A 436 45.10 17.28 -23.56
C ASN A 436 46.43 17.73 -22.90
N ASP A 437 47.41 16.84 -22.75
CA ASP A 437 48.65 17.07 -21.99
C ASP A 437 48.43 17.40 -20.49
N GLU A 438 47.34 16.91 -19.91
CA GLU A 438 46.88 17.15 -18.53
C GLU A 438 47.29 16.04 -17.55
N GLN A 439 48.28 15.21 -17.87
CA GLN A 439 48.69 14.04 -17.06
C GLN A 439 49.21 14.35 -15.64
N ASP A 440 49.60 15.60 -15.39
CA ASP A 440 50.10 16.07 -14.09
C ASP A 440 49.00 16.67 -13.20
N LEU A 441 47.77 16.80 -13.72
CA LEU A 441 46.62 17.21 -12.90
C LEU A 441 46.33 16.18 -11.80
N SER A 442 45.65 16.64 -10.75
CA SER A 442 45.14 15.79 -9.70
C SER A 442 43.87 15.05 -10.15
N VAL A 443 43.65 13.85 -9.60
CA VAL A 443 42.43 13.06 -9.83
C VAL A 443 41.17 13.86 -9.47
N ALA A 444 41.23 14.70 -8.43
CA ALA A 444 40.11 15.53 -8.03
C ALA A 444 39.64 16.52 -9.10
N GLU A 445 40.50 16.89 -10.06
CA GLU A 445 40.19 17.81 -11.15
C GLU A 445 39.47 17.12 -12.32
N ILE A 446 39.71 15.82 -12.51
CA ILE A 446 39.12 15.05 -13.63
C ILE A 446 37.99 14.09 -13.21
N MET A 447 37.84 13.81 -11.91
CA MET A 447 36.88 12.81 -11.43
C MET A 447 35.42 13.24 -11.61
N THR A 448 34.56 12.27 -11.91
CA THR A 448 33.11 12.44 -11.83
C THR A 448 32.69 12.35 -10.35
N ARG A 449 32.15 13.44 -9.81
CA ARG A 449 31.77 13.54 -8.38
C ARG A 449 30.46 12.86 -8.04
N ASN A 450 29.50 12.88 -8.97
CA ASN A 450 28.19 12.25 -8.76
C ASN A 450 28.23 10.76 -9.08
N VAL A 451 28.83 9.98 -8.18
CA VAL A 451 29.00 8.54 -8.37
C VAL A 451 27.69 7.81 -8.16
N ILE A 452 27.32 6.95 -9.12
CA ILE A 452 26.20 6.04 -8.99
C ILE A 452 26.65 4.84 -8.15
N THR A 453 26.01 4.64 -7.00
CA THR A 453 26.35 3.59 -6.04
C THR A 453 25.21 2.62 -5.81
N ILE A 454 25.51 1.42 -5.31
CA ILE A 454 24.51 0.41 -4.94
C ILE A 454 24.84 -0.26 -3.61
N SER A 455 23.83 -0.72 -2.87
CA SER A 455 24.03 -1.49 -1.63
C SER A 455 24.35 -2.96 -1.96
N PRO A 456 25.23 -3.63 -1.20
CA PRO A 456 25.50 -5.06 -1.35
C PRO A 456 24.26 -5.94 -1.18
N ASP A 457 23.26 -5.47 -0.42
CA ASP A 457 22.01 -6.18 -0.16
C ASP A 457 20.95 -5.95 -1.25
N SER A 458 21.31 -5.24 -2.33
CA SER A 458 20.41 -5.01 -3.46
C SER A 458 20.34 -6.26 -4.33
N PRO A 459 19.16 -6.65 -4.85
CA PRO A 459 19.09 -7.68 -5.89
C PRO A 459 19.82 -7.23 -7.15
N VAL A 460 20.48 -8.15 -7.83
CA VAL A 460 21.30 -7.84 -9.02
C VAL A 460 20.48 -7.21 -10.16
N ASP A 461 19.20 -7.54 -10.29
CA ASP A 461 18.31 -6.92 -11.28
C ASP A 461 18.23 -5.39 -11.12
N PHE A 462 18.34 -4.86 -9.88
CA PHE A 462 18.41 -3.40 -9.66
C PHE A 462 19.73 -2.84 -10.17
N ALA A 463 20.82 -3.59 -10.01
CA ALA A 463 22.14 -3.21 -10.50
C ALA A 463 22.15 -3.15 -12.03
N ALA A 464 21.59 -4.17 -12.71
CA ALA A 464 21.44 -4.20 -14.16
C ALA A 464 20.65 -3.00 -14.69
N ARG A 465 19.51 -2.68 -14.06
CA ARG A 465 18.70 -1.51 -14.42
C ARG A 465 19.45 -0.20 -14.18
N ALA A 466 20.22 -0.08 -13.10
CA ALA A 466 20.99 1.12 -12.81
C ALA A 466 22.11 1.34 -13.84
N LEU A 467 22.86 0.29 -14.19
CA LEU A 467 23.87 0.31 -15.25
C LEU A 467 23.26 0.77 -16.59
N GLN A 468 22.12 0.18 -16.97
CA GLN A 468 21.41 0.54 -18.21
C GLN A 468 20.89 1.99 -18.18
N LYS A 469 20.21 2.39 -17.11
CA LYS A 469 19.59 3.72 -16.98
C LYS A 469 20.62 4.84 -17.05
N HIS A 470 21.78 4.64 -16.42
CA HIS A 470 22.84 5.64 -16.37
C HIS A 470 23.84 5.49 -17.53
N ASN A 471 23.69 4.47 -18.37
CA ASN A 471 24.60 4.12 -19.46
C ASN A 471 26.07 4.03 -18.99
N ILE A 472 26.29 3.31 -17.88
CA ILE A 472 27.60 3.13 -17.24
C ILE A 472 27.98 1.65 -17.20
N GLY A 473 29.29 1.39 -17.19
CA GLY A 473 29.85 0.02 -17.22
C GLY A 473 30.08 -0.61 -15.84
N SER A 474 30.02 0.18 -14.76
CA SER A 474 30.27 -0.30 -13.40
C SER A 474 29.52 0.50 -12.34
N LEU A 475 29.17 -0.15 -11.24
CA LEU A 475 28.59 0.45 -10.05
C LEU A 475 29.56 0.30 -8.88
N VAL A 476 29.70 1.36 -8.08
CA VAL A 476 30.44 1.30 -6.83
C VAL A 476 29.52 0.75 -5.74
N VAL A 477 29.88 -0.38 -5.15
CA VAL A 477 29.13 -0.99 -4.06
C VAL A 477 29.56 -0.37 -2.74
N VAL A 478 28.60 0.16 -1.98
CA VAL A 478 28.89 0.90 -0.73
C VAL A 478 28.01 0.47 0.44
N ASP A 479 28.51 0.64 1.65
CA ASP A 479 27.73 0.50 2.88
C ASP A 479 26.84 1.72 3.17
N LYS A 480 26.12 1.69 4.30
CA LYS A 480 25.26 2.79 4.76
C LYS A 480 26.03 4.11 5.02
N ASN A 481 27.33 4.04 5.31
CA ASN A 481 28.21 5.18 5.55
C ASN A 481 28.95 5.63 4.27
N ARG A 482 28.55 5.12 3.10
CA ARG A 482 29.19 5.33 1.78
C ARG A 482 30.62 4.80 1.67
N ARG A 483 31.03 3.87 2.55
CA ARG A 483 32.34 3.22 2.44
C ARG A 483 32.32 2.22 1.28
N VAL A 484 33.38 2.21 0.48
CA VAL A 484 33.46 1.31 -0.68
C VAL A 484 33.71 -0.13 -0.23
N LEU A 485 32.82 -1.02 -0.64
CA LEU A 485 32.86 -2.46 -0.35
C LEU A 485 33.26 -3.29 -1.56
N GLY A 486 32.99 -2.78 -2.77
CA GLY A 486 33.22 -3.53 -4.01
C GLY A 486 32.92 -2.73 -5.27
N LEU A 487 33.18 -3.35 -6.41
CA LEU A 487 32.71 -2.93 -7.73
C LEU A 487 31.79 -4.00 -8.30
N LEU A 488 30.78 -3.58 -9.05
CA LEU A 488 29.95 -4.49 -9.84
C LEU A 488 29.94 -4.02 -11.29
N ASN A 489 30.55 -4.78 -12.18
CA ASN A 489 30.66 -4.45 -13.58
C ASN A 489 29.52 -5.07 -14.39
N SER A 490 29.24 -4.48 -15.55
CA SER A 490 28.18 -4.98 -16.43
C SER A 490 28.43 -6.38 -16.97
N TYR A 491 29.70 -6.81 -17.08
CA TYR A 491 30.05 -8.16 -17.51
C TYR A 491 29.87 -9.22 -16.42
N ASP A 492 29.92 -8.86 -15.13
CA ASP A 492 29.62 -9.77 -14.01
C ASP A 492 28.15 -10.22 -14.04
N LEU A 493 27.29 -9.45 -14.71
CA LEU A 493 25.89 -9.81 -14.96
C LEU A 493 25.74 -10.91 -16.02
N GLY A 494 26.73 -11.13 -16.89
CA GLY A 494 26.71 -12.21 -17.88
C GLY A 494 26.67 -13.59 -17.25
N ASP A 495 27.33 -13.75 -16.09
CA ASP A 495 27.41 -15.02 -15.35
C ASP A 495 26.05 -15.49 -14.80
N LEU A 496 25.09 -14.57 -14.62
CA LEU A 496 23.71 -14.88 -14.24
C LEU A 496 22.94 -15.61 -15.34
N VAL A 497 23.21 -15.28 -16.61
CA VAL A 497 22.54 -15.89 -17.76
C VAL A 497 23.02 -17.33 -17.95
N GLY A 498 24.32 -17.59 -17.71
CA GLY A 498 24.90 -18.93 -17.79
C GLY A 498 24.40 -19.91 -16.71
N ARG A 499 23.91 -19.41 -15.57
CA ARG A 499 23.37 -20.24 -14.47
C ARG A 499 21.88 -20.59 -14.62
N ARG A 500 21.16 -19.93 -15.54
CA ARG A 500 19.72 -20.18 -15.83
C ARG A 500 19.49 -21.03 -17.09
N GLY A 501 20.57 -21.44 -17.79
CA GLY A 501 20.54 -22.23 -19.02
C GLY A 501 20.59 -23.73 -18.80
#